data_AF-A0A843UN50-F1
#
_entry.id   AF-A0A843UN50-F1
#
_cell.length_a   1.000
_cell.length_b   1.000
_cell.length_c   1.000
_cell.angle_alpha   90.00
_cell.angle_beta   90.00
_cell.angle_gamma   90.00
#
_symmetry.space_group_name_H-M   'P 1'
#
loop_
_entity.id
_entity.type
_entity.pdbx_description
1 polymer ?
#
loop_
_entity_poly.entity_id
_entity_poly.type
_entity_poly.pdbx_seq_one_letter_code
_entity_poly.pdbx_strand_id
1 'polypeptide(L)'
;MPGHFLLTNLLLEKMKTTARETGVEGRIVNLSSVAHICPYPDGILFEAINDKSRYFDKFAYGQSKLANLLHANELSRRLQVLLHIYSLSLSLSLSLFSSLPGGWCR
;
A
#
# COMPACT_ATOMS: atom_id res chain seq x y z
N MET A 1 -7.60 -4.96 0.84
CA MET A 1 -7.51 -3.53 0.47
C MET A 1 -8.49 -2.57 1.18
N PRO A 2 -9.66 -2.95 1.75
CA PRO A 2 -10.56 -1.95 2.35
C PRO A 2 -10.07 -1.35 3.69
N GLY A 3 -9.40 -2.15 4.52
CA GLY A 3 -9.15 -1.78 5.93
C GLY A 3 -8.18 -0.61 6.14
N HIS A 4 -7.07 -0.57 5.41
CA HIS A 4 -6.06 0.50 5.57
C HIS A 4 -6.60 1.86 5.08
N PHE A 5 -7.38 1.86 4.01
CA PHE A 5 -8.00 3.07 3.46
C PHE A 5 -8.97 3.73 4.46
N LEU A 6 -9.87 2.94 5.04
CA LEU A 6 -10.86 3.44 6.00
C LEU A 6 -10.19 3.96 7.28
N LEU A 7 -9.24 3.19 7.80
CA LEU A 7 -8.52 3.57 9.03
C LEU A 7 -7.78 4.90 8.85
N THR A 8 -7.07 5.07 7.73
CA THR A 8 -6.38 6.33 7.44
C THR A 8 -7.34 7.50 7.37
N ASN A 9 -8.50 7.34 6.72
CA ASN A 9 -9.46 8.44 6.57
C ASN A 9 -10.06 8.88 7.92
N LEU A 10 -10.33 7.94 8.83
CA LEU A 10 -10.84 8.23 10.17
C LEU A 10 -9.80 8.90 11.07
N LEU A 11 -8.54 8.46 10.99
CA LEU A 11 -7.46 9.03 11.79
C LEU A 11 -7.01 10.40 11.28
N LEU A 12 -7.29 10.72 10.02
CA LEU A 12 -6.73 11.89 9.38
C LEU A 12 -7.15 13.20 10.03
N GLU A 13 -8.44 13.34 10.34
CA GLU A 13 -8.96 14.55 10.99
C GLU A 13 -8.41 14.73 12.40
N LYS A 14 -8.22 13.63 13.13
CA LYS A 14 -7.62 13.67 14.46
C LYS A 14 -6.14 14.05 14.41
N MET A 15 -5.39 13.51 13.46
CA MET A 15 -3.98 13.87 13.25
C MET A 15 -3.81 15.34 12.86
N LYS A 16 -4.67 15.88 11.98
CA LYS A 16 -4.68 17.33 11.66
C LYS A 16 -4.96 18.20 12.87
N THR A 17 -5.91 17.80 13.70
CA THR A 17 -6.28 18.54 14.92
C THR A 17 -5.14 18.55 15.92
N THR A 18 -4.56 17.37 16.22
CA THR A 18 -3.40 17.26 17.11
C THR A 18 -2.18 18.01 16.59
N ALA A 19 -1.92 18.00 15.28
CA ALA A 19 -0.81 18.78 14.70
C ALA A 19 -1.01 20.30 14.91
N ARG A 20 -2.24 20.80 14.79
CA ARG A 20 -2.57 22.21 15.06
C ARG A 20 -2.45 22.57 16.55
N GLU A 21 -2.89 21.69 17.44
CA GLU A 21 -2.90 21.93 18.89
C GLU A 21 -1.51 21.81 19.52
N THR A 22 -0.71 20.84 19.09
CA THR A 22 0.58 20.52 19.69
C THR A 22 1.77 21.12 18.94
N GLY A 23 1.56 21.57 17.69
CA GLY A 23 2.62 21.99 16.78
C GLY A 23 3.51 20.84 16.29
N VAL A 24 3.18 19.58 16.62
CA VAL A 24 3.95 18.40 16.22
C VAL A 24 3.26 17.69 15.06
N GLU A 25 3.96 17.56 13.94
CA GLU A 25 3.45 16.86 12.76
C GLU A 25 3.42 15.34 12.98
N GLY A 26 2.28 14.73 12.66
CA GLY A 26 2.14 13.28 12.61
C GLY A 26 2.84 12.68 11.38
N ARG A 27 3.12 11.38 11.43
CA ARG A 27 3.69 10.63 10.30
C ARG A 27 2.82 9.43 9.98
N ILE A 28 2.56 9.21 8.70
CA ILE A 28 1.86 8.02 8.21
C ILE A 28 2.86 7.21 7.40
N VAL A 29 3.12 5.98 7.85
CA VAL A 29 4.04 5.05 7.18
C VAL A 29 3.23 3.89 6.63
N ASN A 30 3.24 3.72 5.31
CA ASN A 30 2.57 2.60 4.65
C ASN A 30 3.59 1.53 4.26
N LEU A 31 3.31 0.26 4.58
CA LEU A 31 4.22 -0.85 4.30
C LEU A 31 3.92 -1.47 2.92
N SER A 32 4.90 -1.44 2.03
CA SER A 32 4.86 -2.09 0.72
C SER A 32 5.92 -3.20 0.58
N SER A 33 6.08 -3.77 -0.61
CA SER A 33 7.03 -4.85 -0.92
C SER A 33 7.40 -4.80 -2.40
N VAL A 34 8.57 -5.32 -2.79
CA VAL A 34 9.03 -5.41 -4.20
C VAL A 34 7.99 -6.06 -5.12
N ALA A 35 7.10 -6.91 -4.59
CA ALA A 35 6.01 -7.52 -5.34
C ALA A 35 5.07 -6.50 -6.03
N HIS A 36 5.07 -5.23 -5.65
CA HIS A 36 4.30 -4.17 -6.32
C HIS A 36 4.64 -4.00 -7.82
N ILE A 37 5.81 -4.48 -8.28
CA ILE A 37 6.20 -4.47 -9.70
C ILE A 37 5.54 -5.59 -10.52
N CYS A 38 4.91 -6.56 -9.84
CA CYS A 38 4.24 -7.71 -10.45
C CYS A 38 2.73 -7.74 -10.12
N PRO A 39 1.95 -6.67 -10.41
CA PRO A 39 0.49 -6.72 -10.33
C PRO A 39 -0.09 -7.56 -11.49
N TYR A 40 -1.43 -7.64 -11.59
CA TYR A 40 -2.04 -8.16 -12.81
C TYR A 40 -1.58 -7.34 -14.03
N PRO A 41 -1.59 -7.91 -15.25
CA PRO A 41 -1.26 -7.17 -16.47
C PRO A 41 -2.08 -5.88 -16.63
N ASP A 42 -3.35 -5.91 -16.21
CA ASP A 42 -4.28 -4.78 -16.23
C ASP A 42 -4.07 -3.80 -15.05
N GLY A 43 -3.07 -4.03 -14.20
CA GLY A 43 -2.80 -3.25 -13.00
C GLY A 43 -3.72 -3.60 -11.82
N ILE A 44 -4.51 -2.62 -11.35
CA ILE A 44 -5.48 -2.84 -10.28
C ILE A 44 -6.85 -3.14 -10.88
N LEU A 45 -7.33 -4.35 -10.63
CA LEU A 45 -8.66 -4.80 -11.03
C LEU A 45 -9.74 -4.24 -10.10
N PHE A 46 -10.06 -2.95 -10.19
CA PHE A 46 -11.04 -2.28 -9.31
C PHE A 46 -12.44 -2.90 -9.35
N GLU A 47 -12.91 -3.30 -10.54
CA GLU A 47 -14.25 -3.86 -10.75
C GLU A 47 -14.34 -5.34 -10.35
N ALA A 48 -13.19 -6.02 -10.23
CA ALA A 48 -13.11 -7.47 -10.00
C ALA A 48 -12.26 -7.82 -8.76
N ILE A 49 -12.16 -6.91 -7.78
CA ILE A 49 -11.32 -7.08 -6.57
C ILE A 49 -11.59 -8.39 -5.82
N ASN A 50 -12.85 -8.85 -5.82
CA ASN A 50 -13.29 -10.07 -5.13
C ASN A 50 -13.67 -11.21 -6.09
N ASP A 51 -13.32 -11.10 -7.38
CA ASP A 51 -13.59 -12.14 -8.35
C ASP A 51 -12.65 -13.33 -8.13
N LYS A 52 -13.23 -14.43 -7.62
CA LYS A 52 -12.49 -15.66 -7.33
C LYS A 52 -11.98 -16.35 -8.61
N SER A 53 -12.62 -16.11 -9.76
CA SER A 53 -12.24 -16.75 -11.03
C SER A 53 -10.94 -16.18 -11.62
N ARG A 54 -10.65 -14.90 -11.33
CA ARG A 54 -9.44 -14.18 -11.77
C ARG A 54 -8.35 -14.14 -10.70
N TYR A 55 -8.59 -14.76 -9.54
CA TYR A 55 -7.69 -14.70 -8.40
C TYR A 55 -6.43 -15.54 -8.63
N PHE A 56 -5.27 -14.89 -8.59
CA PHE A 56 -3.97 -15.54 -8.64
C PHE A 56 -3.07 -14.98 -7.54
N ASP A 57 -2.67 -15.82 -6.58
CA ASP A 57 -2.02 -15.40 -5.32
C ASP A 57 -0.91 -14.36 -5.52
N LYS A 58 -0.01 -14.60 -6.48
CA LYS A 58 1.14 -13.72 -6.74
C LYS A 58 0.72 -12.35 -7.26
N PHE A 59 -0.18 -12.31 -8.24
CA PHE A 59 -0.67 -11.07 -8.84
C PHE A 59 -1.60 -10.32 -7.90
N ALA A 60 -2.43 -11.03 -7.12
CA ALA A 60 -3.27 -10.45 -6.08
C ALA A 60 -2.44 -9.79 -4.97
N TYR A 61 -1.34 -10.43 -4.56
CA TYR A 61 -0.39 -9.85 -3.61
C TYR A 61 0.33 -8.63 -4.21
N GLY A 62 0.83 -8.73 -5.44
CA GLY A 62 1.45 -7.61 -6.15
C GLY A 62 0.51 -6.41 -6.31
N GLN A 63 -0.73 -6.65 -6.71
CA GLN A 63 -1.80 -5.64 -6.77
C GLN A 63 -2.03 -4.98 -5.40
N SER A 64 -2.06 -5.77 -4.32
CA SER A 64 -2.22 -5.23 -2.97
C SER A 64 -1.04 -4.35 -2.54
N LYS A 65 0.19 -4.66 -2.97
CA LYS A 65 1.36 -3.83 -2.68
C LYS A 65 1.42 -2.58 -3.56
N LEU A 66 0.99 -2.68 -4.81
CA LEU A 66 0.82 -1.54 -5.71
C LEU A 66 -0.24 -0.56 -5.18
N ALA A 67 -1.38 -1.06 -4.73
CA ALA A 67 -2.43 -0.21 -4.17
C ALA A 67 -2.00 0.51 -2.87
N ASN A 68 -1.10 -0.08 -2.07
CA ASN A 68 -0.52 0.60 -0.90
C ASN A 68 0.34 1.81 -1.31
N LEU A 69 1.08 1.68 -2.42
CA LEU A 69 1.90 2.75 -3.00
C LEU A 69 1.03 3.88 -3.56
N LEU A 70 0.01 3.55 -4.35
CA LEU A 70 -0.91 4.54 -4.89
C LEU A 70 -1.68 5.26 -3.78
N HIS A 71 -2.11 4.53 -2.75
CA HIS A 71 -2.75 5.13 -1.59
C HIS A 71 -1.84 6.12 -0.87
N ALA A 72 -0.57 5.75 -0.61
CA ALA A 72 0.39 6.65 0.02
C ALA A 72 0.68 7.90 -0.82
N ASN A 73 0.79 7.74 -2.15
CA ASN A 73 1.00 8.86 -3.07
C ASN A 73 -0.19 9.83 -3.09
N GLU A 74 -1.41 9.31 -3.21
CA GLU A 74 -2.61 10.16 -3.20
C GLU A 74 -2.82 10.82 -1.84
N LEU A 75 -2.53 10.10 -0.75
CA LEU A 75 -2.57 10.63 0.60
C LEU A 75 -1.55 11.77 0.76
N SER A 76 -0.32 11.59 0.27
CA SER A 76 0.71 12.63 0.27
C SER A 76 0.25 13.87 -0.50
N ARG A 77 -0.31 13.70 -1.71
CA ARG A 77 -0.86 14.80 -2.53
C ARG A 77 -1.95 15.58 -1.80
N ARG A 78 -2.84 14.89 -1.07
CA ARG A 78 -3.93 15.54 -0.31
C ARG A 78 -3.46 16.25 0.96
N LEU A 79 -2.31 15.86 1.50
CA LEU A 79 -1.80 16.31 2.80
C LEU A 79 -0.52 17.13 2.73
N GLN A 80 -0.15 17.58 1.53
CA GLN A 80 1.04 18.36 1.18
C GLN A 80 1.33 19.62 2.02
N VAL A 81 0.55 19.91 3.07
CA VAL A 81 0.70 21.09 3.93
C VAL A 81 0.90 20.74 5.41
N LEU A 82 0.73 19.48 5.87
CA LEU A 82 0.72 19.19 7.32
C LEU A 82 1.39 17.88 7.78
N LEU A 83 1.77 16.94 6.90
CA LEU A 83 2.30 15.63 7.32
C LEU A 83 3.35 15.09 6.35
N HIS A 84 4.41 14.49 6.90
CA HIS A 84 5.36 13.68 6.13
C HIS A 84 4.85 12.25 5.96
N ILE A 85 4.66 11.82 4.71
CA ILE A 85 4.13 10.48 4.36
C ILE A 85 5.20 9.69 3.60
N TYR A 86 5.52 8.51 4.12
CA TYR A 86 6.55 7.63 3.55
C TYR A 86 5.95 6.26 3.24
N SER A 87 6.25 5.73 2.05
CA SER A 87 5.99 4.32 1.71
C SER A 87 7.30 3.55 1.84
N LEU A 88 7.37 2.58 2.75
CA LEU A 88 8.55 1.74 2.92
C LEU A 88 8.30 0.37 2.27
N SER A 89 9.03 0.08 1.20
CA SER A 89 9.04 -1.26 0.62
C SER A 89 10.07 -2.10 1.36
N LEU A 90 9.63 -3.06 2.18
CA LEU A 90 10.55 -4.08 2.70
C LEU A 90 10.94 -4.99 1.54
N SER A 91 12.18 -4.90 1.10
CA SER A 91 12.84 -5.95 0.34
C SER A 91 13.10 -7.11 1.29
N LEU A 92 12.20 -8.10 1.35
CA LEU A 92 12.62 -9.40 1.85
C LEU A 92 13.75 -9.86 0.94
N SER A 93 14.94 -10.10 1.52
CA SER A 93 16.06 -10.70 0.81
C SER A 93 15.56 -11.91 0.01
N LEU A 94 15.92 -11.98 -1.27
CA LEU A 94 15.49 -13.01 -2.23
C LEU A 94 15.64 -14.45 -1.70
N SER A 95 16.50 -14.68 -0.71
CA SER A 95 16.81 -15.99 -0.14
C SER A 95 15.66 -16.67 0.63
N LEU A 96 14.62 -15.95 1.08
CA LEU A 96 13.44 -16.59 1.68
C LEU A 96 12.39 -17.02 0.64
N PHE A 97 12.44 -16.46 -0.57
CA PHE A 97 11.45 -16.71 -1.64
C PHE A 97 11.87 -17.81 -2.62
N SER A 98 13.17 -18.12 -2.72
CA SER A 98 13.69 -19.25 -3.51
C SER A 98 13.26 -20.62 -2.99
N SER A 99 12.75 -20.71 -1.76
CA SER A 99 12.28 -21.95 -1.13
C SER A 99 10.80 -22.26 -1.36
N LEU A 100 10.04 -21.35 -1.98
CA LEU A 100 8.62 -21.56 -2.30
C LEU A 100 8.48 -22.16 -3.70
N PRO A 101 7.75 -23.28 -3.87
CA PRO A 101 7.60 -23.94 -5.16
C PRO A 101 6.79 -23.03 -6.10
N GLY A 102 7.46 -22.58 -7.17
CA GLY A 102 6.89 -21.74 -8.21
C GLY A 102 7.71 -20.47 -8.39
N GLY A 103 8.43 -20.38 -9.51
CA GLY A 103 9.24 -19.21 -9.89
C GLY A 103 8.49 -17.89 -9.73
N TRP A 104 9.13 -16.94 -9.06
CA TRP A 104 8.58 -15.62 -8.77
C TRP A 104 9.06 -14.64 -9.82
N CYS A 105 8.10 -14.11 -10.59
CA CYS A 105 8.25 -13.18 -11.71
C CYS A 105 9.29 -13.57 -12.78
N ARG A 106 8.78 -13.93 -13.96
CA ARG A 106 9.59 -14.20 -15.15
C ARG A 106 10.00 -12.89 -15.81
#